data_AF-A0A0B1S7E5-F1
#
_entry.id   AF-A0A0B1S7E5-F1
#
_cell.length_a   1.000
_cell.length_b   1.000
_cell.length_c   1.000
_cell.angle_alpha   90.00
_cell.angle_beta   90.00
_cell.angle_gamma   90.00
#
_symmetry.space_group_name_H-M   'P 1'
#
loop_
_entity.id
_entity.type
_entity.pdbx_description
1 polymer ?
#
loop_
_entity_poly.entity_id
_entity_poly.type
_entity_poly.pdbx_seq_one_letter_code
_entity_poly.pdbx_strand_id
1 'polypeptide(L)'
;MFAWLVLFCAISAIQCSVKGGGQSRQQWQAYCPGFPTEKDVLPRDFRDSLARNVLAARNKSMKYDCVLEALASARMLSPQYYKRRTQNMDIVPLEYQEVADLIVFENFTQAAAKEWAPWFRALCHLSSFGCNYAFKPLKPRPGVPYLDVHKITCLFFFTPM
;
A
#
# COMPACT_ATOMS: atom_id res chain seq x y z
N MET A 1 29.63 -7.04 3.16
CA MET A 1 29.02 -8.12 2.36
C MET A 1 27.51 -8.28 2.66
N PHE A 2 26.71 -7.21 2.59
CA PHE A 2 25.26 -7.26 2.91
C PHE A 2 24.34 -6.74 1.79
N ALA A 3 24.90 -6.32 0.65
CA ALA A 3 24.13 -5.79 -0.48
C ALA A 3 23.46 -6.89 -1.34
N TRP A 4 23.92 -8.14 -1.23
CA TRP A 4 23.44 -9.23 -2.09
C TRP A 4 22.16 -9.91 -1.56
N LEU A 5 21.90 -9.89 -0.25
CA LEU A 5 20.69 -10.49 0.33
C LEU A 5 19.43 -9.66 0.09
N VAL A 6 19.55 -8.34 -0.06
CA VAL A 6 18.41 -7.47 -0.42
C VAL A 6 18.02 -7.67 -1.90
N LEU A 7 19.00 -7.98 -2.75
CA LEU A 7 18.75 -8.26 -4.17
C LEU A 7 17.95 -9.55 -4.38
N PHE A 8 18.16 -10.59 -3.56
CA PHE A 8 17.38 -11.83 -3.65
C PHE A 8 15.93 -11.68 -3.19
N CYS A 9 15.61 -10.78 -2.25
CA CYS A 9 14.21 -10.44 -1.95
C CYS A 9 13.54 -9.66 -3.09
N ALA A 10 14.29 -8.84 -3.85
CA ALA A 10 13.77 -8.08 -4.98
C ALA A 10 13.53 -8.96 -6.24
N ILE A 11 14.33 -10.01 -6.43
CA ILE A 11 14.26 -10.88 -7.62
C ILE A 11 13.08 -11.88 -7.55
N SER A 12 12.56 -12.20 -6.36
CA SER A 12 11.36 -13.06 -6.22
C SER A 12 10.03 -12.30 -6.30
N ALA A 13 10.03 -10.97 -6.34
CA ALA A 13 8.83 -10.15 -6.50
C ALA A 13 8.38 -10.00 -7.98
N ILE A 14 8.78 -10.94 -8.85
CA ILE A 14 8.31 -10.96 -10.24
C ILE A 14 6.83 -11.36 -10.23
N GLN A 15 6.01 -10.36 -10.52
CA GLN A 15 4.61 -10.46 -10.90
C GLN A 15 3.67 -10.99 -9.82
N CYS A 16 3.19 -10.06 -8.98
CA CYS A 16 1.77 -10.09 -8.64
C CYS A 16 0.97 -9.74 -9.89
N SER A 17 0.89 -10.68 -10.84
CA SER A 17 0.03 -10.53 -12.01
C SER A 17 -1.42 -10.47 -11.53
N VAL A 18 -2.13 -9.41 -11.92
CA VAL A 18 -3.58 -9.30 -11.75
C VAL A 18 -4.31 -10.45 -12.50
N LYS A 19 -3.60 -11.20 -13.36
CA LYS A 19 -4.05 -12.48 -13.91
C LYS A 19 -2.94 -13.53 -13.84
N GLY A 20 -3.04 -14.42 -12.86
CA GLY A 20 -2.39 -15.75 -12.87
C GLY A 20 -0.89 -15.77 -12.55
N GLY A 21 -0.52 -16.60 -11.58
CA GLY A 21 0.82 -17.15 -11.39
C GLY A 21 1.86 -16.20 -10.78
N GLY A 22 2.05 -16.27 -9.47
CA GLY A 22 3.17 -15.66 -8.75
C GLY A 22 3.23 -16.22 -7.33
N GLN A 23 4.43 -16.59 -6.86
CA GLN A 23 4.72 -17.39 -5.66
C GLN A 23 3.77 -17.22 -4.46
N SER A 24 3.42 -18.35 -3.83
CA SER A 24 2.53 -18.40 -2.67
C SER A 24 3.04 -17.51 -1.53
N ARG A 25 2.18 -16.59 -1.06
CA ARG A 25 2.37 -15.66 0.08
C ARG A 25 2.95 -16.30 1.35
N GLN A 26 2.89 -17.61 1.50
CA GLN A 26 3.51 -18.37 2.60
C GLN A 26 5.02 -18.18 2.72
N GLN A 27 5.75 -17.87 1.65
CA GLN A 27 7.21 -17.74 1.71
C GLN A 27 7.69 -16.45 2.40
N TRP A 28 6.84 -15.44 2.59
CA TRP A 28 7.25 -14.12 3.09
C TRP A 28 7.68 -14.13 4.56
N GLN A 29 7.11 -15.01 5.38
CA GLN A 29 7.46 -15.15 6.79
C GLN A 29 8.89 -15.66 6.99
N ALA A 30 9.39 -16.51 6.08
CA ALA A 30 10.73 -17.09 6.17
C ALA A 30 11.82 -16.06 5.83
N TYR A 31 11.53 -15.13 4.92
CA TYR A 31 12.49 -14.13 4.45
C TYR A 31 12.40 -12.80 5.23
N CYS A 32 11.24 -12.50 5.84
CA CYS A 32 10.98 -11.25 6.56
C CYS A 32 10.24 -11.51 7.90
N PRO A 33 10.93 -11.86 8.98
CA PRO A 33 10.29 -12.00 10.29
C PRO A 33 9.72 -10.64 10.77
N GLY A 34 8.43 -10.63 11.11
CA GLY A 34 7.67 -9.42 11.48
C GLY A 34 6.93 -8.73 10.32
N PHE A 35 6.94 -9.34 9.13
CA PHE A 35 6.18 -8.86 7.98
C PHE A 35 4.68 -9.19 8.13
N PRO A 36 3.78 -8.25 7.78
CA PRO A 36 2.34 -8.47 7.81
C PRO A 36 1.91 -9.74 7.05
N THR A 37 1.06 -10.54 7.69
CA THR A 37 0.55 -11.82 7.19
C THR A 37 -0.63 -11.62 6.25
N GLU A 38 -1.20 -12.70 5.70
CA GLU A 38 -2.37 -12.62 4.80
C GLU A 38 -3.59 -11.90 5.43
N LYS A 39 -3.65 -11.80 6.77
CA LYS A 39 -4.65 -11.02 7.51
C LYS A 39 -4.43 -9.50 7.45
N ASP A 40 -3.22 -9.09 7.10
CA ASP A 40 -2.75 -7.70 7.07
C ASP A 40 -2.59 -7.19 5.63
N VAL A 41 -3.08 -7.99 4.67
CA VAL A 41 -3.06 -7.74 3.23
C VAL A 41 -4.48 -7.43 2.78
N LEU A 42 -4.61 -6.48 1.86
CA LEU A 42 -5.92 -6.09 1.37
C LEU A 42 -6.67 -7.25 0.71
N PRO A 43 -7.99 -7.34 0.91
CA PRO A 43 -8.83 -8.19 0.07
C PRO A 43 -8.56 -7.90 -1.40
N ARG A 44 -8.52 -8.96 -2.22
CA ARG A 44 -8.18 -8.84 -3.65
C ARG A 44 -9.04 -7.79 -4.36
N ASP A 45 -10.34 -7.80 -4.12
CA ASP A 45 -11.29 -6.88 -4.77
C ASP A 45 -11.01 -5.43 -4.41
N PHE A 46 -10.61 -5.17 -3.15
CA PHE A 46 -10.21 -3.85 -2.71
C PHE A 46 -8.93 -3.40 -3.40
N ARG A 47 -7.91 -4.28 -3.43
CA ARG A 47 -6.64 -4.00 -4.08
C ARG A 47 -6.84 -3.66 -5.56
N ASP A 48 -7.67 -4.42 -6.24
CA ASP A 48 -7.93 -4.25 -7.67
C ASP A 48 -8.72 -2.95 -7.92
N SER A 49 -9.71 -2.60 -7.08
CA SER A 49 -10.42 -1.31 -7.14
C SER A 49 -9.46 -0.12 -6.91
N LEU A 50 -8.66 -0.17 -5.84
CA LEU A 50 -7.69 0.88 -5.54
C LEU A 50 -6.65 1.04 -6.64
N ALA A 51 -6.11 -0.07 -7.17
CA ALA A 51 -5.14 -0.03 -8.27
C ALA A 51 -5.75 0.61 -9.53
N ARG A 52 -6.99 0.27 -9.88
CA ARG A 52 -7.70 0.90 -11.01
C ARG A 52 -7.87 2.40 -10.80
N ASN A 53 -8.33 2.82 -9.63
CA ASN A 53 -8.59 4.24 -9.34
C ASN A 53 -7.31 5.07 -9.30
N VAL A 54 -6.22 4.55 -8.73
CA VAL A 54 -4.89 5.20 -8.75
C VAL A 54 -4.35 5.33 -10.17
N LEU A 55 -4.44 4.26 -10.98
CA LEU A 55 -3.98 4.29 -12.38
C LEU A 55 -4.79 5.28 -13.23
N ALA A 56 -6.11 5.32 -13.04
CA ALA A 56 -7.00 6.26 -13.71
C ALA A 56 -6.65 7.71 -13.35
N ALA A 57 -6.45 8.01 -12.07
CA ALA A 57 -6.10 9.36 -11.60
C ALA A 57 -4.70 9.80 -12.05
N ARG A 58 -3.74 8.87 -12.15
CA ARG A 58 -2.38 9.17 -12.64
C ARG A 58 -2.35 9.53 -14.13
N ASN A 59 -3.24 8.95 -14.93
CA ASN A 59 -3.26 9.08 -16.40
C ASN A 59 -1.92 8.66 -17.08
N LYS A 60 -1.17 7.75 -16.46
CA LYS A 60 0.06 7.11 -16.97
C LYS A 60 0.19 5.70 -16.39
N SER A 61 0.91 4.83 -17.09
CA SER A 61 1.18 3.47 -16.61
C SER A 61 2.10 3.48 -15.39
N MET A 62 1.70 2.74 -14.35
CA MET A 62 2.54 2.38 -13.20
C MET A 62 2.35 0.90 -12.92
N LYS A 63 3.36 0.23 -12.39
CA LYS A 63 3.26 -1.17 -11.99
C LYS A 63 2.76 -1.28 -10.56
N TYR A 64 1.82 -2.19 -10.30
CA TYR A 64 1.50 -2.57 -8.93
C TYR A 64 2.63 -3.44 -8.37
N ASP A 65 3.21 -3.04 -7.24
CA ASP A 65 4.36 -3.67 -6.62
C ASP A 65 3.99 -4.21 -5.25
N CYS A 66 4.05 -5.55 -5.13
CA CYS A 66 3.73 -6.25 -3.89
C CYS A 66 4.70 -5.95 -2.76
N VAL A 67 5.95 -5.55 -3.03
CA VAL A 67 6.91 -5.09 -2.01
C VAL A 67 6.49 -3.73 -1.45
N LEU A 68 5.99 -2.84 -2.30
CA LEU A 68 5.46 -1.54 -1.85
C LEU A 68 4.15 -1.69 -1.07
N GLU A 69 3.26 -2.62 -1.45
CA GLU A 69 2.06 -3.00 -0.67
C GLU A 69 2.46 -3.47 0.74
N ALA A 70 3.48 -4.32 0.77
CA ALA A 70 4.09 -4.86 1.95
C ALA A 70 4.64 -3.75 2.88
N LEU A 71 5.42 -2.83 2.33
CA LEU A 71 5.98 -1.69 3.05
C LEU A 71 4.89 -0.70 3.51
N ALA A 72 3.81 -0.55 2.75
CA ALA A 72 2.67 0.27 3.14
C ALA A 72 2.00 -0.28 4.40
N SER A 73 1.90 -1.61 4.51
CA SER A 73 1.42 -2.27 5.74
C SER A 73 2.37 -2.06 6.92
N ALA A 74 3.68 -2.23 6.69
CA ALA A 74 4.70 -1.96 7.70
C ALA A 74 4.66 -0.51 8.21
N ARG A 75 4.35 0.45 7.33
CA ARG A 75 4.17 1.86 7.72
C ARG A 75 3.00 2.07 8.67
N MET A 76 1.91 1.33 8.50
CA MET A 76 0.74 1.42 9.38
C MET A 76 0.96 0.71 10.72
N LEU A 77 1.56 -0.48 10.70
CA LEU A 77 1.69 -1.34 11.89
C LEU A 77 2.93 -1.03 12.72
N SER A 78 4.04 -0.68 12.08
CA SER A 78 5.33 -0.41 12.73
C SER A 78 6.07 0.75 12.06
N PRO A 79 5.65 2.00 12.28
CA PRO A 79 6.23 3.18 11.62
C PRO A 79 7.76 3.30 11.80
N GLN A 80 8.28 2.88 12.96
CA GLN A 80 9.72 2.89 13.23
C GLN A 80 10.47 1.87 12.39
N TYR A 81 9.91 0.66 12.20
CA TYR A 81 10.49 -0.35 11.34
C TYR A 81 10.50 0.12 9.87
N TYR A 82 9.37 0.64 9.40
CA TYR A 82 9.25 1.25 8.08
C TYR A 82 10.34 2.31 7.87
N LYS A 83 10.45 3.30 8.78
CA LYS A 83 11.42 4.39 8.66
C LYS A 83 12.86 3.88 8.53
N ARG A 84 13.25 2.88 9.32
CA ARG A 84 14.60 2.28 9.24
C ARG A 84 14.85 1.56 7.91
N ARG A 85 13.85 0.90 7.35
CA ARG A 85 13.97 0.13 6.10
C ARG A 85 13.95 1.00 4.86
N THR A 86 13.27 2.15 4.91
CA THR A 86 13.03 2.97 3.72
C THR A 86 13.79 4.29 3.71
N GLN A 87 14.68 4.54 4.67
CA GLN A 87 15.41 5.81 4.82
C GLN A 87 16.21 6.23 3.57
N ASN A 88 16.63 5.28 2.73
CA ASN A 88 17.43 5.50 1.53
C ASN A 88 16.67 5.05 0.26
N MET A 89 15.35 5.02 0.32
CA MET A 89 14.51 4.65 -0.83
C MET A 89 13.79 5.88 -1.35
N ASP A 90 13.75 6.02 -2.68
CA ASP A 90 13.00 7.06 -3.37
C ASP A 90 11.51 6.68 -3.41
N ILE A 91 10.88 6.68 -2.24
CA ILE A 91 9.47 6.38 -2.06
C ILE A 91 8.72 7.56 -1.43
N VAL A 92 7.53 7.84 -1.94
CA VAL A 92 6.62 8.83 -1.37
C VAL A 92 5.40 8.12 -0.80
N PRO A 93 5.12 8.27 0.51
CA PRO A 93 3.87 7.80 1.09
C PRO A 93 2.77 8.83 0.87
N LEU A 94 1.63 8.39 0.33
CA LEU A 94 0.37 9.14 0.34
C LEU A 94 -0.66 8.36 1.16
N GLU A 95 -1.38 9.07 2.02
CA GLU A 95 -2.34 8.49 2.95
C GLU A 95 -3.69 9.15 2.73
N TYR A 96 -4.76 8.38 2.90
CA TYR A 96 -6.13 8.87 2.87
C TYR A 96 -6.91 8.24 4.02
N GLN A 97 -7.75 9.01 4.70
CA GLN A 97 -8.54 8.50 5.82
C GLN A 97 -9.95 9.08 5.86
N GLU A 98 -10.90 8.24 6.25
CA GLU A 98 -12.29 8.63 6.53
C GLU A 98 -12.74 8.01 7.85
N VAL A 99 -13.71 8.65 8.50
CA VAL A 99 -14.40 8.11 9.69
C VAL A 99 -15.82 7.78 9.29
N ALA A 100 -16.18 6.51 9.33
CA ALA A 100 -17.50 6.03 8.95
C ALA A 100 -17.85 4.76 9.75
N ASP A 101 -19.14 4.46 9.82
CA ASP A 101 -19.65 3.17 10.32
C ASP A 101 -19.50 2.07 9.26
N LEU A 102 -19.69 2.44 7.98
CA LEU A 102 -19.53 1.57 6.83
C LEU A 102 -18.87 2.33 5.68
N ILE A 103 -17.86 1.71 5.06
CA ILE A 103 -17.22 2.23 3.85
C ILE A 103 -17.73 1.51 2.61
N VAL A 104 -18.16 2.29 1.61
CA VAL A 104 -18.30 1.82 0.24
C VAL A 104 -16.92 1.92 -0.43
N PHE A 105 -16.25 0.78 -0.60
CA PHE A 105 -14.84 0.73 -1.03
C PHE A 105 -14.56 1.47 -2.34
N GLU A 106 -15.45 1.39 -3.32
CA GLU A 106 -15.25 2.08 -4.60
C GLU A 106 -15.21 3.60 -4.40
N ASN A 107 -16.17 4.18 -3.65
CA ASN A 107 -16.21 5.61 -3.38
C ASN A 107 -14.98 6.06 -2.59
N PHE A 108 -14.59 5.27 -1.59
CA PHE A 108 -13.45 5.57 -0.73
C PHE A 108 -12.11 5.56 -1.51
N THR A 109 -11.91 4.58 -2.39
CA THR A 109 -10.71 4.51 -3.22
C THR A 109 -10.68 5.58 -4.32
N GLN A 110 -11.84 5.96 -4.87
CA GLN A 110 -11.96 7.09 -5.79
C GLN A 110 -11.64 8.43 -5.11
N ALA A 111 -12.14 8.64 -3.89
CA ALA A 111 -11.87 9.83 -3.11
C ALA A 111 -10.37 9.97 -2.79
N ALA A 112 -9.74 8.87 -2.35
CA ALA A 112 -8.29 8.81 -2.14
C ALA A 112 -7.51 9.16 -3.42
N ALA A 113 -7.83 8.52 -4.56
CA ALA A 113 -7.15 8.76 -5.82
C ALA A 113 -7.31 10.21 -6.31
N LYS A 114 -8.49 10.82 -6.09
CA LYS A 114 -8.75 12.23 -6.40
C LYS A 114 -7.93 13.17 -5.53
N GLU A 115 -7.81 12.89 -4.23
CA GLU A 115 -6.97 13.67 -3.31
C GLU A 115 -5.50 13.62 -3.71
N TRP A 116 -5.03 12.49 -4.21
CA TRP A 116 -3.63 12.31 -4.60
C TRP A 116 -3.28 12.81 -6.00
N ALA A 117 -4.28 13.15 -6.82
CA ALA A 117 -4.07 13.61 -8.20
C ALA A 117 -3.09 14.80 -8.35
N PRO A 118 -3.08 15.83 -7.46
CA PRO A 118 -2.09 16.90 -7.52
C PRO A 118 -0.66 16.39 -7.29
N TRP A 119 -0.47 15.44 -6.38
CA TRP A 119 0.84 14.84 -6.07
C TRP A 119 1.39 14.06 -7.24
N PHE A 120 0.53 13.37 -7.99
CA PHE A 120 0.98 12.69 -9.20
C PHE A 120 1.63 13.70 -10.16
N ARG A 121 1.04 14.88 -10.36
CA ARG A 121 1.64 15.90 -11.24
C ARG A 121 3.00 16.40 -10.73
N ALA A 122 3.13 16.54 -9.40
CA ALA A 122 4.37 16.99 -8.76
C ALA A 122 5.48 15.93 -8.75
N LEU A 123 5.13 14.65 -8.69
CA LEU A 123 6.07 13.54 -8.67
C LEU A 123 6.40 13.10 -10.10
N CYS A 124 7.53 13.61 -10.60
CA CYS A 124 8.12 13.15 -11.86
C CYS A 124 8.49 11.66 -11.75
N HIS A 125 8.17 10.89 -12.79
CA HIS A 125 8.68 9.53 -13.00
C HIS A 125 8.27 8.49 -11.94
N LEU A 126 7.01 8.52 -11.51
CA LEU A 126 6.42 7.37 -10.80
C LEU A 126 6.42 6.12 -11.69
N SER A 127 7.06 5.04 -11.23
CA SER A 127 7.20 3.79 -12.01
C SER A 127 6.45 2.60 -11.40
N SER A 128 6.36 2.54 -10.07
CA SER A 128 5.57 1.54 -9.37
C SER A 128 4.89 2.11 -8.12
N PHE A 129 3.85 1.41 -7.67
CA PHE A 129 3.14 1.75 -6.45
C PHE A 129 2.60 0.49 -5.78
N GLY A 130 2.37 0.56 -4.48
CA GLY A 130 1.70 -0.49 -3.73
C GLY A 130 0.98 0.11 -2.54
N CYS A 131 -0.20 -0.43 -2.23
CA CYS A 131 -1.09 0.17 -1.27
C CYS A 131 -1.63 -0.86 -0.29
N ASN A 132 -1.86 -0.45 0.95
CA ASN A 132 -2.51 -1.26 1.95
C ASN A 132 -3.57 -0.42 2.69
N TYR A 133 -4.50 -1.08 3.37
CA TYR A 133 -5.51 -0.42 4.18
C TYR A 133 -5.67 -1.08 5.54
N ALA A 134 -5.94 -0.23 6.52
CA ALA A 134 -6.24 -0.62 7.88
C ALA A 134 -7.51 0.09 8.32
N PHE A 135 -8.26 -0.54 9.21
CA PHE A 135 -9.32 0.11 9.95
C PHE A 135 -9.04 0.01 11.44
N LYS A 136 -9.46 1.02 12.18
CA LYS A 136 -9.33 1.05 13.63
C LYS A 136 -10.65 1.48 14.24
N PRO A 137 -11.27 0.65 15.10
CA PRO A 137 -12.48 1.06 15.78
C PRO A 137 -12.21 2.24 16.71
N LEU A 138 -13.08 3.24 16.66
CA LEU A 138 -13.11 4.31 17.65
C LEU A 138 -13.70 3.76 18.95
N LYS A 139 -13.21 4.28 20.08
CA LYS A 139 -13.77 3.90 21.38
C LYS A 139 -15.26 4.26 21.39
N PRO A 140 -16.17 3.30 21.65
CA PRO A 140 -17.59 3.58 21.68
C PRO A 140 -17.88 4.61 22.78
N ARG A 141 -18.70 5.61 22.44
CA ARG A 141 -19.24 6.58 23.39
C ARG A 141 -20.74 6.30 23.57
N PRO A 142 -21.29 6.39 24.79
CA PRO A 142 -22.72 6.21 25.01
C PRO A 142 -23.54 7.12 24.09
N GLY A 143 -24.49 6.57 23.34
CA GLY A 143 -25.35 7.31 22.43
C GLY A 143 -24.73 7.70 21.08
N VAL A 144 -23.50 7.28 20.78
CA VAL A 144 -22.85 7.51 19.48
C VAL A 144 -22.78 6.20 18.71
N PRO A 145 -23.14 6.16 17.41
CA PRO A 145 -22.97 4.96 16.58
C PRO A 145 -21.51 4.51 16.56
N TYR A 146 -21.30 3.21 16.37
CA TYR A 146 -19.96 2.65 16.18
C TYR A 146 -19.34 3.27 14.92
N LEU A 147 -18.17 3.87 15.08
CA LEU A 147 -17.43 4.50 14.00
C LEU A 147 -16.04 3.89 13.94
N ASP A 148 -15.58 3.61 12.73
CA ASP A 148 -14.24 3.12 12.45
C ASP A 148 -13.46 4.22 11.71
N VAL A 149 -12.16 4.31 12.01
CA VAL A 149 -11.22 5.08 11.18
C VAL A 149 -10.70 4.16 10.10
N HIS A 150 -11.04 4.46 8.85
CA HIS A 150 -10.59 3.75 7.68
C HIS A 150 -9.42 4.48 7.07
N LYS A 151 -8.30 3.79 6.80
CA LYS A 151 -7.09 4.41 6.28
C LYS A 151 -6.51 3.62 5.12
N ILE A 152 -6.24 4.29 4.00
CA ILE A 152 -5.41 3.78 2.91
C ILE A 152 -4.03 4.41 3.02
N THR A 153 -3.00 3.59 2.85
CA THR A 153 -1.61 4.03 2.70
C THR A 153 -1.10 3.49 1.37
N CYS A 154 -0.68 4.37 0.47
CA CYS A 154 -0.02 4.00 -0.77
C CYS A 154 1.42 4.51 -0.77
N LEU A 155 2.34 3.66 -1.21
CA LEU A 155 3.73 4.02 -1.44
C LEU A 155 3.97 4.07 -2.93
N PHE A 156 4.61 5.15 -3.39
CA PHE A 156 4.94 5.38 -4.78
C PHE A 156 6.45 5.44 -4.93
N PHE A 157 7.02 4.55 -5.74
CA PHE A 157 8.43 4.62 -6.09
C PHE A 157 8.62 5.59 -7.26
N PHE A 158 9.58 6.49 -7.11
CA PHE A 158 9.93 7.50 -8.10
C PHE A 158 11.42 7.43 -8.41
N THR A 159 11.80 7.86 -9.61
CA THR A 159 13.22 8.03 -9.95
C THR A 159 13.54 9.52 -9.92
N PRO A 160 14.35 10.01 -8.97
CA PRO A 160 14.81 11.39 -8.98
C PRO A 160 15.61 11.66 -10.27
N MET A 161 15.44 12.86 -10.84
CA MET A 161 16.26 13.36 -11.95
C MET A 161 17.55 13.98 -11.45
#